data_AF-A0A0F9DAD7-F1
#
_entry.id   AF-A0A0F9DAD7-F1
#
_cell.length_a   1.000
_cell.length_b   1.000
_cell.length_c   1.000
_cell.angle_alpha   90.00
_cell.angle_beta   90.00
_cell.angle_gamma   90.00
#
_symmetry.space_group_name_H-M   'P 1'
#
loop_
_entity.id
_entity.type
_entity.pdbx_description
1 polymer ?
#
loop_
_entity_poly.entity_id
_entity_poly.type
_entity_poly.pdbx_seq_one_letter_code
_entity_poly.pdbx_strand_id
1 'polypeptide(L)'
;MTTETGTDVIQTLIQGLVDIDEEYERVVKPLEAKRKKQREMLRDAMIEAEKLEAIDEVSGYKAVLKHQQRDVYVAEKLLPLLRPEMADDVMVTSVDANAVQELVDAGILTRPQMERTGALLREAKTRPFIKLIPLTGKRP
;
A
#
# COMPACT_ATOMS: atom_id res chain seq x y z
N MET A 1 6.59 -47.80 20.90
CA MET A 1 5.28 -47.80 20.21
C MET A 1 4.59 -46.48 20.52
N THR A 2 4.86 -45.40 19.78
CA THR A 2 4.22 -44.07 19.94
C THR A 2 4.33 -43.19 18.67
N THR A 3 4.65 -43.75 17.50
CA THR A 3 4.92 -42.99 16.27
C THR A 3 3.73 -42.92 15.30
N GLU A 4 2.77 -43.82 15.43
CA GLU A 4 1.62 -43.91 14.51
C GLU A 4 0.57 -42.81 14.75
N THR A 5 0.31 -42.46 16.01
CA THR A 5 -0.66 -41.40 16.37
C THR A 5 -0.19 -39.99 16.02
N GLY A 6 1.12 -39.70 16.11
CA GLY A 6 1.67 -38.39 15.76
C GLY A 6 1.64 -38.12 14.24
N THR A 7 1.90 -39.15 13.44
CA THR A 7 1.90 -39.06 11.97
C THR A 7 0.48 -38.85 11.43
N ASP A 8 -0.51 -39.53 12.01
CA ASP A 8 -1.92 -39.43 11.64
C ASP A 8 -2.53 -38.05 11.97
N VAL A 9 -2.15 -37.47 13.11
CA VAL A 9 -2.55 -36.09 13.48
C VAL A 9 -1.96 -35.07 12.51
N ILE A 10 -0.68 -35.20 12.15
CA ILE A 10 -0.04 -34.30 11.19
C ILE A 10 -0.71 -34.41 9.81
N GLN A 11 -1.00 -35.63 9.35
CA GLN A 11 -1.68 -35.86 8.07
C GLN A 11 -3.10 -35.26 8.06
N THR A 12 -3.84 -35.38 9.16
CA THR A 12 -5.18 -34.77 9.31
C THR A 12 -5.11 -33.24 9.27
N LEU A 13 -4.13 -32.63 9.93
CA LEU A 13 -3.93 -31.19 9.90
C LEU A 13 -3.52 -30.67 8.51
N ILE A 14 -2.67 -31.42 7.80
CA ILE A 14 -2.31 -31.11 6.41
C ILE A 14 -3.56 -31.16 5.52
N GLN A 15 -4.37 -32.21 5.63
CA GLN A 15 -5.60 -32.32 4.83
C GLN A 15 -6.56 -31.17 5.13
N GLY A 16 -6.73 -30.81 6.41
CA GLY A 16 -7.56 -29.67 6.81
C GLY A 16 -7.08 -28.34 6.22
N LEU A 17 -5.75 -28.13 6.12
CA LEU A 17 -5.20 -26.95 5.45
C LEU A 17 -5.46 -26.95 3.95
N VAL A 18 -5.29 -28.09 3.28
CA VAL A 18 -5.57 -28.23 1.85
C VAL A 18 -7.04 -27.94 1.56
N ASP A 19 -7.96 -28.49 2.35
CA ASP A 19 -9.40 -28.27 2.18
C ASP A 19 -9.77 -26.77 2.32
N ILE A 20 -9.14 -26.07 3.28
CA ILE A 20 -9.30 -24.63 3.47
C ILE A 20 -8.75 -23.84 2.28
N ASP A 21 -7.56 -24.19 1.79
CA ASP A 21 -6.93 -23.52 0.65
C ASP A 21 -7.74 -23.73 -0.64
N GLU A 22 -8.28 -24.93 -0.86
CA GLU A 22 -9.17 -25.22 -1.98
C GLU A 22 -10.47 -24.40 -1.90
N GLU A 23 -11.05 -24.26 -0.71
CA GLU A 23 -12.25 -23.44 -0.51
C GLU A 23 -11.94 -21.94 -0.71
N TYR A 24 -10.79 -21.47 -0.23
CA TYR A 24 -10.31 -20.11 -0.47
C TYR A 24 -10.16 -19.82 -1.97
N GLU A 25 -9.49 -20.71 -2.70
CA GLU A 25 -9.29 -20.61 -4.15
C GLU A 25 -10.61 -20.66 -4.92
N ARG A 26 -11.58 -21.46 -4.47
CA ARG A 26 -12.89 -21.60 -5.12
C ARG A 26 -13.82 -20.42 -4.87
N VAL A 27 -13.85 -19.90 -3.64
CA VAL A 27 -14.88 -18.92 -3.22
C VAL A 27 -14.29 -17.52 -3.11
N VAL A 28 -13.21 -17.37 -2.36
CA VAL A 28 -12.67 -16.05 -2.00
C VAL A 28 -11.94 -15.42 -3.17
N LYS A 29 -11.03 -16.14 -3.81
CA LYS A 29 -10.20 -15.58 -4.90
C LYS A 29 -11.00 -15.03 -6.08
N PRO A 30 -12.09 -15.68 -6.57
CA PRO A 30 -12.94 -15.09 -7.59
C PRO A 30 -13.68 -13.84 -7.12
N LEU A 31 -14.09 -13.78 -5.84
CA LEU A 31 -14.72 -12.59 -5.27
C LEU A 31 -13.71 -11.44 -5.14
N GLU A 32 -12.46 -11.71 -4.76
CA GLU A 32 -11.38 -10.71 -4.75
C GLU A 32 -11.13 -10.15 -6.15
N ALA A 33 -11.08 -11.01 -7.17
CA ALA A 33 -10.94 -10.58 -8.55
C ALA A 33 -12.12 -9.72 -9.01
N LYS A 34 -13.36 -10.13 -8.70
CA LYS A 34 -14.57 -9.33 -9.00
C LYS A 34 -14.56 -7.98 -8.28
N ARG A 35 -14.19 -7.97 -7.00
CA ARG A 35 -14.06 -6.74 -6.18
C ARG A 35 -13.00 -5.81 -6.75
N LYS A 36 -11.86 -6.33 -7.18
CA LYS A 36 -10.80 -5.55 -7.83
C LYS A 36 -11.31 -4.90 -9.12
N LYS A 37 -11.96 -5.68 -9.99
CA LYS A 37 -12.54 -5.18 -11.24
C LYS A 37 -13.59 -4.08 -10.99
N GLN A 38 -14.50 -4.28 -10.04
CA GLN A 38 -15.51 -3.28 -9.68
C GLN A 38 -14.87 -1.98 -9.16
N ARG A 39 -13.81 -2.10 -8.34
CA ARG A 39 -13.07 -0.93 -7.85
C ARG A 39 -12.39 -0.16 -8.98
N GLU A 40 -11.82 -0.86 -9.96
CA GLU A 40 -11.21 -0.25 -11.14
C GLU A 40 -12.24 0.45 -12.02
N MET A 41 -13.40 -0.17 -12.25
CA MET A 41 -14.51 0.45 -12.98
C MET A 41 -15.03 1.72 -12.29
N LEU A 42 -15.25 1.66 -10.97
CA LEU A 42 -15.67 2.82 -10.19
C LEU A 42 -14.62 3.94 -10.22
N ARG A 43 -13.33 3.59 -10.13
CA ARG A 43 -12.24 4.56 -10.29
C ARG A 43 -12.30 5.25 -11.64
N ASP A 44 -12.37 4.47 -12.71
CA ASP A 44 -12.29 5.00 -14.07
C ASP A 44 -13.51 5.90 -14.36
N ALA A 45 -14.71 5.51 -13.91
CA ALA A 45 -15.90 6.35 -13.98
C ALA A 45 -15.80 7.65 -13.15
N MET A 46 -15.19 7.60 -11.96
CA MET A 46 -14.96 8.80 -11.15
C MET A 46 -13.93 9.74 -11.77
N ILE A 47 -12.90 9.20 -12.42
CA ILE A 47 -11.91 10.00 -13.18
C ILE A 47 -12.58 10.66 -14.39
N GLU A 48 -13.35 9.91 -15.18
CA GLU A 48 -14.07 10.42 -16.34
C GLU A 48 -15.09 11.50 -15.98
N ALA A 49 -15.77 11.35 -14.84
CA ALA A 49 -16.72 12.33 -14.32
C ALA A 49 -16.05 13.51 -13.58
N GLU A 50 -14.72 13.55 -13.49
CA GLU A 50 -13.94 14.54 -12.73
C GLU A 50 -14.36 14.67 -11.25
N LYS A 51 -14.84 13.57 -10.65
CA LYS A 51 -15.32 13.54 -9.26
C LYS A 51 -14.28 12.95 -8.32
N LEU A 52 -13.85 13.75 -7.34
CA LEU A 52 -13.00 13.27 -6.25
C LEU A 52 -13.76 12.45 -5.21
N GLU A 53 -15.08 12.66 -5.09
CA GLU A 53 -15.94 11.95 -4.15
C GLU A 53 -17.29 11.58 -4.80
N ALA A 54 -17.81 10.41 -4.46
CA ALA A 54 -19.15 9.97 -4.83
C ALA A 54 -19.82 9.31 -3.63
N ILE A 55 -21.06 9.70 -3.33
CA ILE A 55 -21.83 9.17 -2.21
C ILE A 55 -22.93 8.29 -2.77
N ASP A 56 -23.05 7.09 -2.22
CA ASP A 56 -24.21 6.23 -2.40
C ASP A 56 -24.95 6.14 -1.07
N GLU A 57 -26.04 6.89 -0.97
CA GLU A 57 -26.89 6.95 0.23
C GLU A 57 -27.62 5.63 0.47
N VAL A 58 -27.87 4.83 -0.59
CA VAL A 58 -28.60 3.56 -0.48
C VAL A 58 -27.72 2.48 0.15
N SER A 59 -26.47 2.36 -0.28
CA SER A 59 -25.51 1.44 0.37
C SER A 59 -24.90 2.02 1.66
N GLY A 60 -25.01 3.32 1.86
CA GLY A 60 -24.44 4.00 3.03
C GLY A 60 -22.92 4.20 2.94
N TYR A 61 -22.35 4.26 1.73
CA TYR A 61 -20.91 4.43 1.51
C TYR A 61 -20.57 5.67 0.69
N LYS A 62 -19.43 6.27 1.00
CA LYS A 62 -18.74 7.29 0.20
C LYS A 62 -17.50 6.69 -0.45
N ALA A 63 -17.41 6.77 -1.76
CA ALA A 63 -16.19 6.53 -2.52
C ALA A 63 -15.36 7.82 -2.59
N VAL A 64 -14.08 7.73 -2.26
CA VAL A 64 -13.11 8.84 -2.34
C VAL A 64 -11.95 8.41 -3.22
N LEU A 65 -11.68 9.21 -4.26
CA LEU A 65 -10.53 9.05 -5.13
C LEU A 65 -9.28 9.59 -4.42
N LYS A 66 -8.34 8.70 -4.10
CA LYS A 66 -7.08 9.08 -3.45
C LYS A 66 -5.92 8.93 -4.39
N HIS A 67 -5.09 9.96 -4.47
CA HIS A 67 -3.82 9.89 -5.15
C HIS A 67 -2.80 9.24 -4.21
N GLN A 68 -2.13 8.18 -4.67
CA GLN A 68 -0.92 7.71 -4.01
C GLN A 68 0.21 8.65 -4.42
N GLN A 69 0.68 9.45 -3.48
CA GLN A 69 1.89 10.25 -3.64
C GLN A 69 3.08 9.32 -3.36
N ARG A 70 4.09 9.32 -4.24
CA ARG A 70 5.41 8.79 -3.89
C ARG A 70 6.35 9.94 -3.63
N ASP A 71 7.15 9.74 -2.61
CA ASP A 71 8.31 10.55 -2.31
C ASP A 71 9.42 10.25 -3.34
N VAL A 72 9.72 11.23 -4.17
CA VAL A 72 10.80 11.21 -5.16
C VAL A 72 11.90 12.13 -4.66
N TYR A 73 13.07 11.57 -4.40
CA TYR A 73 14.19 12.32 -3.85
C TYR A 73 15.10 12.85 -4.96
N VAL A 74 15.46 14.14 -4.88
CA VAL A 74 16.32 14.80 -5.86
C VAL A 74 17.75 14.84 -5.32
N ALA A 75 18.63 14.01 -5.88
CA ALA A 75 20.02 13.83 -5.42
C ALA A 75 20.77 15.17 -5.24
N GLU A 76 20.75 16.03 -6.25
CA GLU A 76 21.44 17.33 -6.25
C GLU A 76 21.00 18.26 -5.10
N LYS A 77 19.74 18.14 -4.67
CA LYS A 77 19.15 18.95 -3.61
C LYS A 77 19.24 18.28 -2.24
N LEU A 78 19.40 16.96 -2.22
CA LEU A 78 19.56 16.18 -1.00
C LEU A 78 21.01 16.23 -0.50
N LEU A 79 22.00 16.23 -1.38
CA LEU A 79 23.43 16.20 -1.02
C LEU A 79 23.85 17.30 -0.02
N PRO A 80 23.43 18.58 -0.15
CA PRO A 80 23.79 19.62 0.82
C PRO A 80 23.14 19.45 2.20
N LEU A 81 22.16 18.56 2.34
CA LEU A 81 21.47 18.27 3.59
C LEU A 81 22.08 17.09 4.34
N LEU A 82 22.93 16.32 3.67
CA LEU A 82 23.61 15.17 4.23
C LEU A 82 24.98 15.58 4.77
N ARG A 83 25.42 14.89 5.81
CA ARG A 83 26.82 14.94 6.19
C ARG A 83 27.64 14.11 5.19
N PRO A 84 28.92 14.43 4.94
CA PRO A 84 29.75 13.69 4.00
C PRO A 84 29.75 12.18 4.24
N GLU A 85 29.80 11.76 5.50
CA GLU A 85 29.75 10.35 5.91
C GLU A 85 28.43 9.64 5.62
N MET A 86 27.34 10.36 5.37
CA MET A 86 26.00 9.81 5.07
C MET A 86 25.73 9.75 3.56
N ALA A 87 26.54 10.43 2.74
CA ALA A 87 26.29 10.53 1.30
C ALA A 87 26.47 9.18 0.60
N ASP A 88 27.47 8.39 1.03
CA ASP A 88 27.79 7.09 0.44
C ASP A 88 26.70 6.04 0.73
N ASP A 89 26.08 6.10 1.91
CA ASP A 89 24.99 5.20 2.30
C ASP A 89 23.68 5.52 1.56
N VAL A 90 23.47 6.79 1.19
CA VAL A 90 22.22 7.28 0.59
C VAL A 90 22.27 7.30 -0.93
N MET A 91 23.45 7.37 -1.56
CA MET A 91 23.60 7.55 -3.01
C MET A 91 24.24 6.35 -3.72
N VAL A 92 23.52 5.23 -3.81
CA VAL A 92 23.95 4.07 -4.60
C VAL A 92 23.50 4.25 -6.06
N THR A 93 24.33 4.88 -6.90
CA THR A 93 24.05 5.26 -8.33
C THR A 93 22.84 6.19 -8.55
N SER A 94 21.99 6.36 -7.54
CA SER A 94 20.82 7.23 -7.39
C SER A 94 20.45 7.27 -5.88
N VAL A 95 19.48 8.08 -5.47
CA VAL A 95 19.07 8.11 -4.04
C VAL A 95 18.35 6.82 -3.64
N ASP A 96 18.87 6.10 -2.63
CA ASP A 96 18.18 4.98 -2.00
C ASP A 96 17.10 5.49 -1.04
N ALA A 97 15.85 5.23 -1.39
CA ALA A 97 14.69 5.66 -0.62
C ALA A 97 14.62 5.01 0.77
N ASN A 98 15.16 3.80 0.94
CA ASN A 98 15.13 3.11 2.24
C ASN A 98 16.13 3.76 3.20
N ALA A 99 17.36 4.01 2.75
CA ALA A 99 18.38 4.73 3.53
C ALA A 99 17.91 6.13 3.95
N VAL A 100 17.23 6.87 3.06
CA VAL A 100 16.64 8.18 3.42
C VAL A 100 15.54 8.03 4.47
N GLN A 101 14.72 6.99 4.39
CA GLN A 101 13.66 6.76 5.38
C GLN A 101 14.25 6.43 6.76
N GLU A 102 15.35 5.66 6.83
CA GLU A 102 16.07 5.40 8.07
C GLU A 102 16.62 6.67 8.72
N LEU A 103 17.15 7.61 7.91
CA LEU A 103 17.61 8.92 8.40
C LEU A 103 16.46 9.81 8.91
N VAL A 104 15.27 9.68 8.31
CA VAL A 104 14.06 10.35 8.79
C VAL A 104 13.60 9.74 10.12
N ASP A 105 13.59 8.42 10.22
CA ASP A 105 13.17 7.69 11.42
C ASP A 105 14.14 7.95 12.59
N ALA A 106 15.43 8.13 12.30
CA ALA A 106 16.45 8.56 13.24
C ALA A 106 16.38 10.06 13.61
N GLY A 107 15.50 10.84 12.97
CA GLY A 107 15.31 12.27 13.22
C GLY A 107 16.43 13.17 12.70
N ILE A 108 17.33 12.64 11.86
CA ILE A 108 18.46 13.36 11.26
C ILE A 108 17.97 14.23 10.10
N LEU A 109 17.02 13.71 9.32
CA LEU A 109 16.31 14.44 8.28
C LEU A 109 14.84 14.61 8.65
N THR A 110 14.25 15.74 8.25
CA THR A 110 12.80 15.94 8.41
C THR A 110 12.13 16.10 7.05
N ARG A 111 10.96 15.48 6.88
CA ARG A 111 10.15 15.63 5.66
C ARG A 111 9.90 17.10 5.30
N PRO A 112 9.50 18.00 6.24
CA PRO A 112 9.29 19.41 5.90
C PRO A 112 10.55 20.14 5.41
N GLN A 113 11.73 19.77 5.91
CA GLN A 113 13.00 20.34 5.46
C GLN A 113 13.30 19.92 4.02
N MET A 114 13.13 18.63 3.71
CA MET A 114 13.37 18.11 2.36
C MET A 114 12.37 18.64 1.32
N GLU A 115 11.11 18.84 1.71
CA GLU A 115 10.10 19.44 0.83
C GLU A 115 10.43 20.90 0.52
N ARG A 116 10.85 21.69 1.53
CA ARG A 116 11.19 23.10 1.35
C ARG A 116 12.38 23.32 0.41
N THR A 117 13.37 22.44 0.46
CA THR A 117 14.59 22.53 -0.36
C THR A 117 14.43 21.91 -1.74
N GLY A 118 13.28 21.28 -2.02
CA GLY A 118 13.04 20.52 -3.25
C GLY A 118 13.81 19.20 -3.31
N ALA A 119 14.39 18.75 -2.19
CA ALA A 119 15.02 17.44 -2.07
C ALA A 119 14.01 16.30 -2.02
N LEU A 120 12.75 16.60 -1.69
CA LEU A 120 11.62 15.70 -1.75
C LEU A 120 10.53 16.31 -2.65
N LEU A 121 10.28 15.65 -3.79
CA LEU A 121 9.16 15.92 -4.68
C LEU A 121 8.09 14.86 -4.47
N ARG A 122 6.82 15.28 -4.40
CA ARG A 122 5.69 14.35 -4.36
C ARG A 122 5.16 14.15 -5.76
N GLU A 123 5.53 13.04 -6.38
CA GLU A 123 4.98 12.67 -7.68
C GLU A 123 3.73 11.79 -7.50
N ALA A 124 2.72 12.03 -8.33
CA ALA A 124 1.57 11.15 -8.44
C ALA A 124 2.01 9.85 -9.13
N LYS A 125 2.49 8.90 -8.34
CA LYS A 125 3.21 7.73 -8.86
C LYS A 125 2.31 6.67 -9.49
N THR A 126 1.01 6.77 -9.29
CA THR A 126 0.10 5.65 -9.53
C THR A 126 -1.29 6.15 -9.85
N ARG A 127 -2.01 5.41 -10.71
CA ARG A 127 -3.44 5.61 -10.94
C ARG A 127 -4.11 5.80 -9.58
N PRO A 128 -4.97 6.83 -9.42
CA PRO A 128 -5.66 7.06 -8.16
C PRO A 128 -6.38 5.79 -7.70
N PHE A 129 -6.57 5.57 -6.41
CA PHE A 129 -7.32 4.41 -5.92
C PHE A 129 -8.59 4.86 -5.21
N ILE A 130 -9.62 4.01 -5.26
CA ILE A 130 -10.86 4.26 -4.54
C ILE A 130 -10.70 3.80 -3.10
N LYS A 131 -11.01 4.68 -2.16
CA LYS A 131 -11.28 4.34 -0.75
C LYS A 131 -12.79 4.41 -0.52
N LEU A 132 -13.39 3.32 -0.05
CA LEU A 132 -14.79 3.31 0.40
C LEU A 132 -14.82 3.64 1.90
N ILE A 133 -15.67 4.58 2.29
CA ILE A 133 -15.82 5.08 3.66
C ILE A 133 -17.31 4.95 4.02
N PRO A 134 -17.67 4.20 5.08
CA PRO A 134 -19.07 4.15 5.51
C PRO A 134 -19.53 5.52 6.04
N LEU A 135 -20.76 5.91 5.72
CA LEU A 135 -21.35 7.21 6.10
C LEU A 135 -21.72 7.28 7.59
N THR A 136 -22.06 6.12 8.18
CA THR A 136 -22.22 5.98 9.63
C THR A 136 -21.02 5.23 10.18
N GLY A 137 -20.48 5.63 11.33
CA GLY A 137 -19.26 5.08 11.93
C GLY A 137 -19.30 3.59 12.33
N LYS A 138 -20.22 2.80 11.77
CA LYS A 138 -20.26 1.35 11.94
C LYS A 138 -19.32 0.71 10.93
N ARG A 139 -18.22 0.15 11.43
CA ARG A 139 -17.43 -0.84 10.68
C ARG A 139 -18.34 -2.05 10.38
N PRO A 140 -18.24 -2.69 9.20
CA PRO A 140 -18.75 -4.04 9.02
C PRO A 140 -18.03 -5.01 9.97
#